data_AF-A0A370PAX3-F1
#
_entry.id   AF-A0A370PAX3-F1
#
_cell.length_a   1.000
_cell.length_b   1.000
_cell.length_c   1.000
_cell.angle_alpha   90.00
_cell.angle_beta   90.00
_cell.angle_gamma   90.00
#
_symmetry.space_group_name_H-M   'P 1'
#
loop_
_entity.id
_entity.type
_entity.pdbx_description
1 polymer ?
#
loop_
_entity_poly.entity_id
_entity_poly.type
_entity_poly.pdbx_seq_one_letter_code
_entity_poly.pdbx_strand_id
1 'polypeptide(L)'
;MAAVNDLLAPFKLEIRDFGDRRREITYEPGACEGTKIELTTLWTRKRYFTHKNTVYKNVYLDENVNGQLRVVKEILHQPGSDRNRCSELEAAARIARDVGPEYTRLFVEFQGWFEIRNGVSLVLEYCALGDIDQFFPERVPENVARTVAGQLLEGISVLHCLGIAHRDIKPQVGQFLAALQPVAYA
;
A
#
# COMPACT_ATOMS: atom_id res chain seq x y z
N MET A 1 18.46 -11.68 9.26
CA MET A 1 19.09 -10.41 8.82
C MET A 1 19.21 -10.37 7.30
N ALA A 2 20.00 -11.24 6.65
CA ALA A 2 20.08 -11.30 5.18
C ALA A 2 18.73 -11.55 4.49
N ALA A 3 17.99 -12.59 4.92
CA ALA A 3 16.72 -12.97 4.28
C ALA A 3 15.60 -11.90 4.30
N VAL A 4 15.61 -10.98 5.28
CA VAL A 4 14.63 -9.88 5.33
C VAL A 4 15.04 -8.77 4.37
N ASN A 5 16.34 -8.44 4.31
CA ASN A 5 16.83 -7.46 3.35
C ASN A 5 16.63 -7.95 1.91
N ASP A 6 16.83 -9.24 1.64
CA ASP A 6 16.60 -9.81 0.31
C ASP A 6 15.11 -9.77 -0.09
N LEU A 7 14.20 -9.93 0.87
CA LEU A 7 12.76 -9.76 0.66
C LEU A 7 12.41 -8.30 0.31
N LEU A 8 13.02 -7.32 0.98
CA LEU A 8 12.64 -5.91 0.89
C LEU A 8 13.36 -5.15 -0.22
N ALA A 9 14.56 -5.59 -0.62
CA ALA A 9 15.41 -4.90 -1.58
C ALA A 9 14.72 -4.64 -2.95
N PRO A 10 13.96 -5.57 -3.53
CA PRO A 10 13.28 -5.33 -4.81
C PRO A 10 12.24 -4.21 -4.77
N PHE A 11 11.73 -3.91 -3.58
CA PHE A 11 10.66 -2.92 -3.37
C PHE A 11 11.17 -1.57 -2.85
N LYS A 12 12.49 -1.41 -2.70
CA LYS A 12 13.06 -0.16 -2.18
C LYS A 12 13.05 0.92 -3.27
N LEU A 13 12.31 2.00 -3.02
CA LEU A 13 12.20 3.16 -3.90
C LEU A 13 13.32 4.17 -3.60
N GLU A 14 13.91 4.72 -4.65
CA GLU A 14 14.85 5.83 -4.52
C GLU A 14 14.08 7.15 -4.49
N ILE A 15 13.93 7.72 -3.29
CA ILE A 15 13.20 8.96 -3.07
C ILE A 15 14.08 10.02 -2.40
N ARG A 16 14.10 11.22 -2.97
CA ARG A 16 14.61 12.43 -2.31
C ARG A 16 13.43 13.24 -1.78
N ASP A 17 13.37 13.37 -0.46
CA ASP A 17 12.29 14.06 0.25
C ASP A 17 12.60 15.56 0.43
N PHE A 18 11.68 16.40 -0.01
CA PHE A 18 11.74 17.86 0.08
C PHE A 18 10.50 18.41 0.82
N GLY A 19 9.97 17.66 1.79
CA GLY A 19 8.82 18.07 2.60
C GLY A 19 7.50 17.62 1.98
N ASP A 20 6.75 18.56 1.38
CA ASP A 20 5.50 18.26 0.67
C ASP A 20 5.74 17.75 -0.76
N ARG A 21 6.98 17.85 -1.25
CA ARG A 21 7.39 17.40 -2.57
C ARG A 21 8.45 16.32 -2.48
N ARG A 22 8.36 15.35 -3.38
CA ARG A 22 9.30 14.23 -3.46
C ARG A 22 9.73 14.00 -4.88
N ARG A 23 11.00 13.66 -5.01
CA ARG A 23 11.59 13.21 -6.26
C ARG A 23 11.82 11.72 -6.18
N GLU A 24 11.06 10.96 -6.94
CA GLU A 24 11.30 9.54 -7.14
C GLU A 24 12.20 9.36 -8.37
N ILE A 25 13.22 8.52 -8.21
CA ILE A 25 14.22 8.25 -9.23
C ILE A 25 14.03 6.82 -9.71
N THR A 26 13.88 6.66 -11.03
CA THR A 26 13.82 5.36 -11.70
C THR A 26 14.82 5.32 -12.84
N TYR A 27 15.06 4.12 -13.38
CA TYR A 27 16.06 3.92 -14.42
C TYR A 27 15.47 3.13 -15.58
N GLU A 28 15.65 3.65 -16.79
CA GLU A 28 15.36 2.92 -18.03
C GLU A 28 16.66 2.47 -18.72
N PRO A 29 16.64 1.35 -19.47
CA PRO A 29 17.77 0.96 -20.32
C PRO A 29 18.09 2.06 -21.33
N GLY A 30 19.36 2.48 -21.39
CA GLY A 30 19.84 3.43 -22.38
C GLY A 30 20.12 2.80 -23.74
N ALA A 31 20.37 3.64 -24.74
CA ALA A 31 20.62 3.20 -26.12
C ALA A 31 21.90 2.35 -26.27
N CYS A 32 22.85 2.48 -25.34
CA CYS A 32 24.08 1.70 -25.32
C CYS A 32 24.03 0.64 -24.22
N GLU A 33 24.62 -0.53 -24.50
CA GLU A 33 24.73 -1.62 -23.54
C GLU A 33 25.41 -1.14 -22.24
N GLY A 34 24.78 -1.41 -21.10
CA GLY A 34 25.25 -0.97 -19.79
C GLY A 34 24.93 0.48 -19.40
N THR A 35 24.34 1.30 -20.29
CA THR A 35 23.89 2.64 -19.92
C THR A 35 22.49 2.63 -19.31
N LYS A 36 22.26 3.46 -18.29
CA LYS A 36 20.96 3.67 -17.65
C LYS A 36 20.60 5.15 -17.76
N ILE A 37 19.36 5.43 -18.14
CA ILE A 37 18.81 6.78 -18.17
C ILE A 37 18.09 7.01 -16.85
N GLU A 38 18.51 8.03 -16.10
CA GLU A 38 17.82 8.45 -14.88
C GLU A 38 16.54 9.18 -15.26
N LEU A 39 15.41 8.67 -14.80
CA LEU A 39 14.11 9.32 -14.88
C LEU A 39 13.72 9.84 -13.51
N THR A 40 13.05 11.00 -13.53
CA THR A 40 12.58 11.65 -12.32
C THR A 40 11.07 11.86 -12.40
N THR A 41 10.36 11.32 -11.41
CA THR A 41 8.94 11.60 -11.19
C THR A 41 8.77 12.48 -9.97
N LEU A 42 8.08 13.61 -10.13
CA LEU A 42 7.77 14.52 -9.02
C LEU A 42 6.41 14.20 -8.44
N TRP A 43 6.39 13.89 -7.14
CA TRP A 43 5.18 13.66 -6.35
C TRP A 43 4.96 14.82 -5.39
N THR A 44 3.71 15.24 -5.22
CA THR A 44 3.32 16.29 -4.27
C THR A 44 2.25 15.74 -3.33
N ARG A 45 2.47 15.88 -2.03
CA ARG A 45 1.49 15.55 -1.00
C ARG A 45 0.30 16.49 -1.11
N LYS A 46 -0.90 15.94 -1.28
CA LYS A 46 -2.15 16.70 -1.43
C LYS A 46 -2.92 16.85 -0.14
N ARG A 47 -3.17 15.74 0.57
CA ARG A 47 -3.95 15.75 1.81
C ARG A 47 -3.65 14.55 2.68
N TYR A 48 -3.86 14.71 3.99
CA TYR A 48 -3.93 13.59 4.92
C TYR A 48 -5.31 12.94 4.88
N PHE A 49 -5.36 11.65 5.19
CA PHE A 49 -6.63 10.94 5.35
C PHE A 49 -7.27 11.31 6.69
N THR A 50 -8.59 11.41 6.69
CA THR A 50 -9.39 11.75 7.85
C THR A 50 -10.53 10.74 7.97
N HIS A 51 -10.78 10.25 9.17
CA HIS A 51 -11.97 9.48 9.48
C HIS A 51 -12.71 10.16 10.63
N LYS A 52 -14.00 10.46 10.42
CA LYS A 52 -14.80 11.29 11.33
C LYS A 52 -14.07 12.60 11.63
N ASN A 53 -13.66 12.82 12.89
CA ASN A 53 -12.97 14.03 13.34
C ASN A 53 -11.47 13.81 13.58
N THR A 54 -10.93 12.66 13.15
CA THR A 54 -9.52 12.28 13.39
C THR A 54 -8.74 12.32 12.08
N VAL A 55 -7.69 13.14 12.05
CA VAL A 55 -6.74 13.21 10.94
C VAL A 55 -5.58 12.23 11.19
N TYR A 56 -5.37 11.28 10.29
CA TYR A 56 -4.24 10.36 10.32
C TYR A 56 -3.02 11.05 9.71
N LYS A 57 -2.25 11.74 10.55
CA LYS A 57 -1.08 12.52 10.13
C LYS A 57 0.06 11.69 9.55
N ASN A 58 -0.05 10.37 9.57
CA ASN A 58 0.91 9.44 9.00
C ASN A 58 0.39 8.75 7.73
N VAL A 59 -0.80 9.11 7.22
CA VAL A 59 -1.35 8.55 5.96
C VAL A 59 -1.83 9.69 5.08
N TYR A 60 -1.30 9.79 3.86
CA TYR A 60 -1.63 10.88 2.95
C TYR A 60 -1.60 10.46 1.48
N LEU A 61 -2.28 11.26 0.67
CA LEU A 61 -2.37 11.14 -0.77
C LEU A 61 -1.24 11.93 -1.44
N ASP A 62 -0.45 11.26 -2.27
CA ASP A 62 0.52 11.87 -3.17
C ASP A 62 -0.06 11.87 -4.60
N GLU A 63 0.20 12.95 -5.34
CA GLU A 63 -0.14 13.07 -6.75
C GLU A 63 1.10 13.47 -7.55
N ASN A 64 1.35 12.82 -8.69
CA ASN A 64 2.45 13.20 -9.56
C ASN A 64 2.03 14.19 -10.65
N VAL A 65 3.01 14.68 -11.41
CA VAL A 65 2.80 15.63 -12.52
C VAL A 65 1.89 15.12 -13.64
N ASN A 66 1.69 13.80 -13.74
CA ASN A 66 0.81 13.16 -14.71
C ASN A 66 -0.60 12.90 -14.15
N GLY A 67 -0.89 13.34 -12.92
CA GLY A 67 -2.17 13.12 -12.25
C GLY A 67 -2.34 11.71 -11.67
N GLN A 68 -1.28 10.89 -11.64
CA GLN A 68 -1.35 9.59 -10.97
C GLN A 68 -1.36 9.78 -9.46
N LEU A 69 -2.15 8.96 -8.78
CA LEU A 69 -2.38 9.04 -7.34
C LEU A 69 -1.82 7.80 -6.64
N ARG A 70 -1.28 8.01 -5.44
CA ARG A 70 -0.84 6.93 -4.54
C ARG A 70 -1.06 7.31 -3.08
N VAL A 71 -1.18 6.31 -2.22
CA VAL A 71 -1.21 6.50 -0.78
C VAL A 71 0.18 6.27 -0.22
N VAL A 72 0.61 7.13 0.71
CA VAL A 72 1.83 6.94 1.46
C VAL A 72 1.50 6.86 2.94
N LYS A 73 1.96 5.77 3.58
CA LYS A 73 1.79 5.52 5.00
C LYS A 73 3.15 5.49 5.69
N GLU A 74 3.34 6.42 6.61
CA GLU A 74 4.54 6.54 7.43
C GLU A 74 4.41 5.69 8.70
N ILE A 75 5.44 4.88 8.96
CA ILE A 75 5.57 4.02 10.12
C ILE A 75 6.85 4.41 10.84
N LEU A 76 6.69 5.09 11.98
CA LEU A 76 7.81 5.50 12.81
C LEU A 76 8.31 4.32 13.64
N HIS A 77 9.63 4.21 13.76
CA HIS A 77 10.26 3.25 14.66
C HIS A 77 9.93 3.63 16.11
N GLN A 78 9.60 2.64 16.93
CA GLN A 78 9.45 2.89 18.36
C GLN A 78 10.83 3.16 18.98
N PRO A 79 10.93 4.06 19.97
CA PRO A 79 12.17 4.24 20.71
C PRO A 79 12.64 2.91 21.31
N GLY A 80 13.83 2.45 20.94
CA GLY A 80 14.40 1.18 21.42
C GLY A 80 13.96 -0.07 20.65
N SER A 81 13.11 0.03 19.62
CA SER A 81 12.83 -1.10 18.73
C SER A 81 13.96 -1.30 17.72
N ASP A 82 14.17 -2.55 17.30
CA ASP A 82 15.02 -2.86 16.16
C ASP A 82 14.47 -2.15 14.91
N ARG A 83 15.21 -1.15 14.42
CA ARG A 83 14.86 -0.34 13.24
C ARG A 83 14.70 -1.20 11.98
N ASN A 84 15.17 -2.45 12.00
CA ASN A 84 15.08 -3.36 10.87
C ASN A 84 13.80 -4.20 10.83
N ARG A 85 12.93 -4.13 11.87
CA ARG A 85 11.73 -4.96 11.94
C ARG A 85 10.46 -4.13 11.87
N CYS A 86 9.95 -3.92 10.66
CA CYS A 86 8.63 -3.38 10.42
C CYS A 86 7.72 -4.49 9.89
N SER A 87 6.88 -5.07 10.77
CA SER A 87 6.02 -6.21 10.42
C SER A 87 5.03 -5.91 9.31
N GLU A 88 4.60 -4.66 9.19
CA GLU A 88 3.69 -4.23 8.13
C GLU A 88 4.40 -4.19 6.77
N LEU A 89 5.62 -3.64 6.74
CA LEU A 89 6.45 -3.63 5.53
C LEU A 89 6.81 -5.07 5.09
N GLU A 90 7.20 -5.92 6.04
CA GLU A 90 7.47 -7.34 5.76
C GLU A 90 6.24 -8.07 5.22
N ALA A 91 5.06 -7.82 5.78
CA ALA A 91 3.81 -8.40 5.30
C ALA A 91 3.47 -7.93 3.88
N ALA A 92 3.56 -6.62 3.62
CA ALA A 92 3.30 -6.04 2.30
C ALA A 92 4.24 -6.63 1.23
N ALA A 93 5.53 -6.76 1.54
CA ALA A 93 6.50 -7.35 0.62
C ALA A 93 6.25 -8.84 0.37
N ARG A 94 5.87 -9.62 1.40
CA ARG A 94 5.50 -11.04 1.22
C ARG A 94 4.25 -11.19 0.37
N ILE A 95 3.23 -10.36 0.60
CA ILE A 95 2.01 -10.36 -0.20
C ILE A 95 2.38 -10.06 -1.67
N ALA A 96 3.13 -8.99 -1.93
CA ALA A 96 3.51 -8.61 -3.29
C ALA A 96 4.37 -9.66 -4.01
N ARG A 97 5.22 -10.41 -3.29
CA ARG A 97 6.13 -11.40 -3.86
C ARG A 97 5.52 -12.79 -4.02
N ASP A 98 4.77 -13.23 -3.02
CA ASP A 98 4.40 -14.65 -2.87
C ASP A 98 2.94 -14.92 -3.25
N VAL A 99 2.10 -13.89 -3.43
CA VAL A 99 0.71 -14.04 -3.88
C VAL A 99 0.64 -14.21 -5.39
N GLY A 100 -0.08 -15.24 -5.84
CA GLY A 100 -0.33 -15.50 -7.26
C GLY A 100 -1.18 -14.41 -7.92
N PRO A 101 -1.04 -14.17 -9.24
CA PRO A 101 -1.80 -13.16 -9.99
C PRO A 101 -3.31 -13.24 -9.77
N GLU A 102 -3.87 -14.44 -9.59
CA GLU A 102 -5.29 -14.70 -9.38
C GLU A 102 -5.87 -14.10 -8.08
N TYR A 103 -5.00 -13.84 -7.08
CA TYR A 103 -5.39 -13.31 -5.78
C TYR A 103 -4.95 -11.86 -5.56
N THR A 104 -4.22 -11.25 -6.51
CA THR A 104 -3.73 -9.86 -6.40
C THR A 104 -4.84 -8.86 -6.13
N ARG A 105 -6.01 -9.02 -6.78
CA ARG A 105 -7.21 -8.20 -6.58
C ARG A 105 -7.75 -8.17 -5.13
N LEU A 106 -7.35 -9.13 -4.30
CA LEU A 106 -7.79 -9.21 -2.91
C LEU A 106 -6.98 -8.31 -1.99
N PHE A 107 -5.87 -7.74 -2.46
CA PHE A 107 -4.96 -6.93 -1.66
C PHE A 107 -4.76 -5.58 -2.32
N VAL A 108 -4.54 -4.57 -1.49
CA VAL A 108 -4.08 -3.28 -1.98
C VAL A 108 -2.66 -3.40 -2.48
N GLU A 109 -2.41 -2.94 -3.70
CA GLU A 109 -1.12 -3.02 -4.35
C GLU A 109 -0.06 -2.26 -3.53
N PHE A 110 0.98 -3.00 -3.14
CA PHE A 110 2.19 -2.46 -2.54
C PHE A 110 3.19 -2.10 -3.64
N GLN A 111 3.36 -0.81 -3.89
CA GLN A 111 4.22 -0.28 -4.95
C GLN A 111 5.68 -0.17 -4.51
N GLY A 112 5.94 -0.10 -3.21
CA GLY A 112 7.28 -0.09 -2.67
C GLY A 112 7.41 0.68 -1.36
N TRP A 113 8.64 0.89 -0.91
CA TRP A 113 8.92 1.59 0.34
C TRP A 113 10.15 2.46 0.25
N PHE A 114 10.25 3.46 1.13
CA PHE A 114 11.44 4.29 1.27
C PHE A 114 11.68 4.68 2.73
N GLU A 115 12.93 5.00 3.06
CA GLU A 115 13.31 5.41 4.40
C GLU A 115 12.92 6.87 4.66
N ILE A 116 12.48 7.14 5.89
CA ILE A 116 12.30 8.49 6.43
C ILE A 116 13.14 8.62 7.70
N ARG A 117 13.33 9.86 8.18
CA ARG A 117 14.27 10.17 9.28
C ARG A 117 14.21 9.20 10.48
N ASN A 118 13.00 8.81 10.89
CA ASN A 118 12.77 7.96 12.06
C ASN A 118 11.87 6.75 11.74
N GLY A 119 11.90 6.22 10.52
CA GLY A 119 10.97 5.16 10.14
C GLY A 119 11.06 4.79 8.67
N VAL A 120 9.97 4.18 8.19
CA VAL A 120 9.78 3.84 6.78
C VAL A 120 8.44 4.35 6.30
N SER A 121 8.34 4.59 5.00
CA SER A 121 7.10 4.89 4.31
C SER A 121 6.74 3.74 3.39
N LEU A 122 5.50 3.27 3.46
CA LEU A 122 4.91 2.35 2.49
C LEU A 122 4.19 3.16 1.41
N VAL A 123 4.40 2.78 0.16
CA VAL A 123 3.72 3.34 -1.01
C VAL A 123 2.73 2.31 -1.51
N LEU A 124 1.47 2.71 -1.57
CA LEU A 124 0.32 1.87 -1.86
C LEU A 124 -0.50 2.49 -2.98
N GLU A 125 -1.25 1.68 -3.72
CA GLU A 125 -2.26 2.22 -4.66
C GLU A 125 -3.29 3.10 -3.94
N TYR A 126 -3.91 3.99 -4.70
CA TYR A 126 -5.03 4.78 -4.21
C TYR A 126 -6.36 4.13 -4.60
N CYS A 127 -7.06 3.55 -3.61
CA CYS A 127 -8.41 3.02 -3.79
C CYS A 127 -9.44 4.16 -3.80
N ALA A 128 -9.80 4.65 -5.00
CA ALA A 128 -10.65 5.84 -5.18
C ALA A 128 -12.06 5.74 -4.55
N LEU A 129 -12.57 4.52 -4.35
CA LEU A 129 -13.87 4.31 -3.72
C LEU A 129 -13.82 4.54 -2.20
N GLY A 130 -12.65 4.49 -1.56
CA GLY A 130 -12.55 4.70 -0.12
C GLY A 130 -13.12 3.54 0.72
N ASP A 131 -13.54 3.85 1.94
CA ASP A 131 -13.91 2.85 2.94
C ASP A 131 -15.35 2.36 2.76
N ILE A 132 -15.59 1.07 3.03
CA ILE A 132 -16.92 0.47 2.86
C ILE A 132 -18.00 1.09 3.76
N ASP A 133 -17.60 1.66 4.90
CA ASP A 133 -18.52 2.31 5.84
C ASP A 133 -19.09 3.64 5.30
N GLN A 134 -18.44 4.23 4.29
CA GLN A 134 -18.94 5.41 3.59
C GLN A 134 -20.11 5.08 2.66
N PHE A 135 -20.18 3.84 2.17
CA PHE A 135 -21.24 3.38 1.27
C PHE A 135 -22.45 2.80 1.99
N PHE A 136 -22.24 2.27 3.20
CA PHE A 136 -23.28 1.59 3.96
C PHE A 136 -23.35 2.12 5.40
N PRO A 137 -23.87 3.35 5.60
CA PRO A 137 -23.94 3.97 6.92
C PRO A 137 -24.89 3.25 7.90
N GLU A 138 -25.80 2.40 7.41
CA GLU A 138 -26.77 1.68 8.24
C GLU A 138 -26.81 0.17 7.98
N ARG A 139 -27.30 -0.26 6.82
CA ARG A 139 -27.49 -1.68 6.49
C ARG A 139 -26.96 -1.98 5.10
N VAL A 140 -26.10 -3.00 5.02
CA VAL A 140 -25.60 -3.54 3.75
C VAL A 140 -26.62 -4.57 3.24
N PRO A 141 -27.06 -4.49 1.97
CA PRO A 141 -27.86 -5.55 1.36
C PRO A 141 -27.16 -6.92 1.49
N GLU A 142 -27.91 -7.98 1.81
CA GLU A 142 -27.32 -9.29 2.12
C GLU A 142 -26.43 -9.83 0.98
N ASN A 143 -26.84 -9.61 -0.28
CA ASN A 143 -26.05 -9.99 -1.44
C ASN A 143 -24.69 -9.27 -1.49
N VAL A 144 -24.66 -7.97 -1.18
CA VAL A 144 -23.42 -7.18 -1.12
C VAL A 144 -22.56 -7.63 0.05
N ALA A 145 -23.16 -7.83 1.23
CA ALA A 145 -22.48 -8.31 2.41
C ALA A 145 -21.85 -9.69 2.16
N ARG A 146 -22.56 -10.59 1.49
CA ARG A 146 -22.07 -11.92 1.11
C ARG A 146 -20.85 -11.82 0.18
N THR A 147 -20.90 -10.97 -0.84
CA THR A 147 -19.78 -10.78 -1.78
C THR A 147 -18.55 -10.23 -1.07
N VAL A 148 -18.72 -9.18 -0.26
CA VAL A 148 -17.61 -8.55 0.48
C VAL A 148 -17.04 -9.51 1.51
N ALA A 149 -17.88 -10.21 2.26
CA ALA A 149 -17.43 -11.21 3.22
C ALA A 149 -16.68 -12.36 2.52
N GLY A 150 -17.15 -12.78 1.34
CA GLY A 150 -16.46 -13.78 0.52
C GLY A 150 -15.05 -13.35 0.14
N GLN A 151 -14.90 -12.15 -0.42
CA GLN A 151 -13.59 -11.58 -0.78
C GLN A 151 -12.68 -11.42 0.44
N LEU A 152 -13.23 -10.95 1.56
CA LEU A 152 -12.50 -10.78 2.80
C LEU A 152 -11.97 -12.13 3.33
N LEU A 153 -12.82 -13.16 3.37
CA LEU A 153 -12.44 -14.50 3.80
C LEU A 153 -11.42 -15.14 2.85
N GLU A 154 -11.55 -14.91 1.55
CA GLU A 154 -10.58 -15.33 0.53
C GLU A 154 -9.20 -14.70 0.80
N GLY A 155 -9.15 -13.38 0.99
CA GLY A 155 -7.92 -12.66 1.32
C GLY A 155 -7.29 -13.11 2.65
N ILE A 156 -8.11 -13.33 3.68
CA ILE A 156 -7.66 -13.88 4.97
C ILE A 156 -7.05 -15.27 4.79
N SER A 157 -7.69 -16.14 4.00
CA SER A 157 -7.17 -17.48 3.72
C SER A 157 -5.78 -17.40 3.09
N VAL A 158 -5.60 -16.52 2.10
CA VAL A 158 -4.28 -16.30 1.47
C VAL A 158 -3.26 -15.79 2.49
N LEU A 159 -3.60 -14.82 3.34
CA LEU A 159 -2.72 -14.34 4.40
C LEU A 159 -2.29 -15.47 5.35
N HIS A 160 -3.24 -16.32 5.76
CA HIS A 160 -2.97 -17.45 6.63
C HIS A 160 -2.04 -18.47 5.97
N CYS A 161 -2.18 -18.73 4.67
CA CYS A 161 -1.25 -19.59 3.91
C CYS A 161 0.18 -19.03 3.91
N LEU A 162 0.34 -17.70 3.97
CA LEU A 162 1.64 -17.02 4.09
C LEU A 162 2.15 -16.92 5.54
N GLY A 163 1.41 -17.47 6.51
CA GLY A 163 1.74 -17.37 7.94
C GLY A 163 1.56 -15.96 8.52
N ILE A 164 0.75 -15.12 7.87
CA ILE A 164 0.48 -13.74 8.26
C ILE A 164 -0.89 -13.68 8.94
N ALA A 165 -0.93 -13.12 10.15
CA ALA A 165 -2.19 -12.79 10.82
C ALA A 165 -2.43 -11.28 10.71
N HIS A 166 -3.51 -10.85 10.06
CA HIS A 166 -3.83 -9.42 9.86
C HIS A 166 -4.05 -8.68 11.20
N ARG A 167 -4.65 -9.34 12.19
CA ARG A 167 -4.88 -8.88 13.59
C ARG A 167 -5.74 -7.63 13.80
N ASP A 168 -6.02 -6.86 12.76
CA ASP A 168 -6.89 -5.68 12.86
C ASP A 168 -7.94 -5.64 11.74
N ILE A 169 -8.65 -6.76 11.52
CA ILE A 169 -9.72 -6.82 10.51
C ILE A 169 -10.96 -6.13 11.09
N LYS A 170 -11.31 -4.97 10.52
CA LYS A 170 -12.50 -4.20 10.88
C LYS A 170 -13.12 -3.59 9.62
N PRO A 171 -14.42 -3.22 9.61
CA PRO A 171 -15.07 -2.60 8.45
C PRO A 171 -14.34 -1.35 7.94
N GLN A 172 -13.67 -0.62 8.83
CA GLN A 172 -12.88 0.57 8.49
C GLN A 172 -11.58 0.25 7.72
N VAL A 173 -11.18 -1.02 7.65
CA VAL A 173 -9.93 -1.49 7.02
C VAL A 173 -10.18 -2.03 5.61
N GLY A 174 -11.26 -1.58 4.97
CA GLY A 174 -11.54 -1.87 3.55
C GLY A 174 -10.40 -1.46 2.60
N GLN A 175 -9.46 -0.62 3.04
CA GLN A 175 -8.27 -0.22 2.27
C GLN A 175 -7.07 -1.19 2.37
N PHE A 176 -7.17 -2.34 3.04
CA PHE A 176 -6.11 -3.36 2.94
C PHE A 176 -6.52 -4.58 2.11
N LEU A 177 -7.82 -4.76 1.82
CA LEU A 177 -8.33 -5.98 1.19
C LEU A 177 -9.39 -5.77 0.08
N ALA A 178 -9.38 -4.66 -0.65
CA ALA A 178 -10.42 -4.46 -1.66
C ALA A 178 -9.96 -3.76 -2.94
N ALA A 179 -9.70 -4.55 -3.99
CA ALA A 179 -10.19 -4.20 -5.31
C ALA A 179 -11.70 -4.53 -5.37
N LEU A 180 -12.54 -3.55 -5.05
CA LEU A 180 -13.93 -3.60 -5.51
C LEU A 180 -13.95 -3.19 -6.98
N GLN A 181 -13.71 -4.14 -7.89
CA GLN A 181 -14.20 -3.97 -9.25
C GLN A 181 -15.72 -4.20 -9.24
N PRO A 182 -16.54 -3.26 -9.72
CA PRO A 182 -17.94 -3.55 -9.98
C PRO A 182 -17.97 -4.63 -11.05
N VAL A 183 -18.50 -5.80 -10.69
CA VAL A 183 -18.87 -6.81 -11.68
C VAL A 183 -19.91 -6.14 -12.58
N ALA A 184 -19.49 -5.79 -13.80
CA ALA A 184 -20.41 -5.37 -14.85
C ALA A 184 -21.37 -6.54 -15.08
N TYR A 185 -22.62 -6.35 -14.69
CA TYR A 185 -23.69 -7.25 -15.10
C TYR A 185 -23.89 -7.07 -16.61
N ALA A 186 -23.67 -8.15 -17.36
CA ALA A 186 -24.30 -8.41 -18.65
C ALA A 186 -25.13 -9.68 -18.51
#